data_AF-A0A378AUG6-F1
#
_entry.id   AF-A0A378AUG6-F1
#
_cell.length_a   1.000
_cell.length_b   1.000
_cell.length_c   1.000
_cell.angle_alpha   90.00
_cell.angle_beta   90.00
_cell.angle_gamma   90.00
#
_symmetry.space_group_name_H-M   'P 1'
#
loop_
_entity.id
_entity.type
_entity.pdbx_description
1 polymer ?
#
loop_
_entity_poly.entity_id
_entity_poly.type
_entity_poly.pdbx_seq_one_letter_code
_entity_poly.pdbx_strand_id
1 'polypeptide(L)'
;MAKHDKTQLRISETEKYAHVTFFFNGGVEEPFKGEERILINSPKVATYDLQPEMSSAELTEKLVAAIKGGKYDTIICNYPNGDMVGHTGG
;
A
#
# COMPACT_ATOMS: atom_id res chain seq x y z
N MET A 1 -5.78 -3.22 17.44
CA MET A 1 -4.63 -2.34 17.11
C MET A 1 -4.81 -0.97 17.75
N ALA A 2 -5.69 -0.10 17.23
CA ALA A 2 -5.89 1.25 17.77
C ALA A 2 -6.34 1.30 19.25
N LYS A 3 -7.11 0.31 19.71
CA LYS A 3 -7.54 0.20 21.12
C LYS A 3 -6.42 -0.22 22.11
N HIS A 4 -5.22 -0.53 21.62
CA HIS A 4 -4.07 -0.95 22.42
C HIS A 4 -2.86 -0.01 22.26
N ASP A 5 -3.07 1.22 21.79
CA ASP A 5 -2.01 2.22 21.52
C ASP A 5 -0.87 1.70 20.61
N LYS A 6 -1.21 0.76 19.71
CA LYS A 6 -0.29 0.20 18.72
C LYS A 6 -0.21 1.06 17.47
N THR A 7 0.99 1.24 16.94
CA THR A 7 1.23 1.99 15.69
C THR A 7 1.15 1.06 14.49
N GLN A 8 0.58 1.56 13.39
CA GLN A 8 0.39 0.79 12.18
C GLN A 8 0.69 1.62 10.94
N LEU A 9 1.24 0.97 9.91
CA LEU A 9 1.46 1.57 8.60
C LEU A 9 0.57 0.91 7.55
N ARG A 10 -0.09 1.69 6.71
CA ARG A 10 -0.75 1.27 5.47
C ARG A 10 0.06 1.77 4.29
N ILE A 11 0.51 0.89 3.40
CA ILE A 11 1.35 1.26 2.26
C ILE A 11 0.96 0.51 0.99
N SER A 12 0.75 1.24 -0.10
CA SER A 12 0.40 0.67 -1.40
C SER A 12 0.58 1.72 -2.50
N GLU A 13 0.59 1.26 -3.75
CA GLU A 13 0.44 2.14 -4.91
C GLU A 13 -1.02 2.61 -5.07
N THR A 14 -1.24 3.66 -5.87
CA THR A 14 -2.54 4.34 -6.08
C THR A 14 -3.69 3.38 -6.38
N GLU A 15 -3.47 2.38 -7.24
CA GLU A 15 -4.51 1.41 -7.65
C GLU A 15 -5.09 0.61 -6.47
N LYS A 16 -4.28 0.33 -5.44
CA LYS A 16 -4.68 -0.48 -4.27
C LYS A 16 -4.66 0.30 -2.96
N TYR A 17 -4.46 1.61 -3.00
CA TYR A 17 -4.43 2.45 -1.79
C TYR A 17 -5.75 2.42 -1.01
N ALA A 18 -6.90 2.48 -1.69
CA ALA A 18 -8.21 2.34 -1.05
C ALA A 18 -8.39 0.97 -0.37
N HIS A 19 -7.73 -0.07 -0.89
CA HIS A 19 -7.82 -1.44 -0.37
C HIS A 19 -7.12 -1.56 0.98
N VAL A 20 -5.95 -0.95 1.14
CA VAL A 20 -5.19 -0.95 2.40
C VAL A 20 -5.64 0.14 3.38
N THR A 21 -6.54 1.03 2.99
CA THR A 21 -7.07 2.11 3.85
C THR A 21 -8.55 1.92 4.11
N PHE A 22 -9.43 2.52 3.29
CA PHE A 22 -10.88 2.51 3.44
C PHE A 22 -11.47 1.11 3.60
N PHE A 23 -11.18 0.19 2.67
CA PHE A 23 -11.75 -1.15 2.71
C PHE A 23 -11.23 -1.96 3.90
N PHE A 24 -9.93 -1.91 4.17
CA PHE A 24 -9.35 -2.60 5.34
C PHE A 24 -9.85 -2.02 6.68
N ASN A 25 -10.18 -0.72 6.71
CA ASN A 25 -10.77 -0.07 7.88
C ASN A 25 -12.27 -0.36 8.04
N GLY A 26 -12.87 -1.20 7.17
CA GLY A 26 -14.28 -1.54 7.24
C GLY A 26 -15.20 -0.43 6.70
N GLY A 27 -14.72 0.36 5.74
CA GLY A 27 -15.46 1.47 5.15
C GLY A 27 -15.31 2.80 5.91
N VAL A 28 -14.30 2.93 6.76
CA VAL A 28 -13.97 4.19 7.47
C VAL A 28 -12.82 4.88 6.77
N GLU A 29 -13.05 6.10 6.28
CA GLU A 29 -12.04 6.88 5.55
C GLU A 29 -10.99 7.48 6.49
N GLU A 30 -11.41 7.99 7.64
CA GLU A 30 -10.50 8.60 8.62
C GLU A 30 -9.46 7.58 9.13
N PRO A 31 -8.18 7.95 9.23
CA PRO A 31 -7.15 7.11 9.85
C PRO A 31 -7.46 6.87 11.33
N PHE A 32 -7.29 5.64 11.80
CA PHE A 32 -7.36 5.38 13.23
C PHE A 32 -6.16 5.99 13.99
N LYS A 33 -6.29 6.18 15.30
CA LYS A 33 -5.16 6.58 16.15
C LYS A 33 -3.98 5.61 15.94
N GLY A 34 -2.79 6.17 15.68
CA GLY A 34 -1.57 5.41 15.42
C GLY A 34 -1.47 4.85 13.99
N GLU A 35 -2.43 5.15 13.11
CA GLU A 35 -2.38 4.78 11.69
C GLU A 35 -1.66 5.85 10.86
N GLU A 36 -0.62 5.42 10.16
CA GLU A 36 0.08 6.19 9.15
C GLU A 36 -0.15 5.56 7.78
N ARG A 37 -0.18 6.39 6.74
CA ARG A 37 -0.46 5.95 5.36
C ARG A 37 0.62 6.47 4.42
N ILE A 38 1.16 5.58 3.60
CA ILE A 38 2.10 5.91 2.53
C ILE A 38 1.44 5.52 1.20
N LEU A 39 1.24 6.52 0.35
CA LEU A 39 0.78 6.35 -1.02
C LEU A 39 1.97 6.48 -1.97
N ILE A 40 2.08 5.54 -2.90
CA ILE A 40 3.04 5.58 -4.00
C ILE A 40 2.27 5.75 -5.29
N ASN A 41 2.76 6.63 -6.17
CA ASN A 41 2.08 6.82 -7.45
C ASN A 41 2.32 5.60 -8.33
N SER A 42 1.25 4.95 -8.77
CA SER A 42 1.33 3.98 -9.86
C SER A 42 1.89 4.66 -11.12
N PRO A 43 2.58 3.93 -12.01
CA PRO A 43 3.09 4.51 -13.23
C PRO A 43 1.95 4.98 -14.13
N LYS A 44 2.14 6.11 -14.80
CA LYS A 44 1.17 6.67 -15.75
C LYS A 44 1.36 6.02 -17.13
N VAL A 45 1.00 4.75 -17.22
CA VAL A 45 1.00 3.98 -18.47
C VAL A 45 -0.43 3.72 -18.96
N ALA A 46 -0.59 3.47 -20.25
CA ALA A 46 -1.91 3.18 -20.83
C ALA A 46 -2.47 1.85 -20.32
N THR A 47 -1.61 0.83 -20.21
CA THR A 47 -1.91 -0.48 -19.67
C THR A 47 -0.68 -0.99 -18.91
N TYR A 48 -0.87 -1.74 -17.82
CA TYR A 48 0.21 -2.13 -16.91
C TYR A 48 1.12 -3.24 -17.44
N ASP A 49 0.78 -3.91 -18.54
CA ASP A 49 1.70 -4.80 -19.28
C ASP A 49 2.91 -4.05 -19.86
N LEU A 50 2.80 -2.74 -20.10
CA LEU A 50 3.91 -1.90 -20.56
C LEU A 50 4.96 -1.67 -19.46
N GLN A 51 4.57 -1.83 -18.20
CA GLN A 51 5.45 -1.69 -17.03
C GLN A 51 4.96 -2.65 -15.92
N PRO A 52 5.18 -3.97 -16.08
CA PRO A 52 4.60 -4.98 -15.20
C PRO A 52 5.13 -4.93 -13.76
N GLU A 53 6.32 -4.38 -13.57
CA GLU A 53 6.89 -4.10 -12.26
C GLU A 53 6.15 -2.98 -11.51
N MET A 54 5.33 -2.18 -12.20
CA MET A 54 4.67 -0.99 -11.68
C MET A 54 5.64 -0.12 -10.85
N SER A 55 5.21 0.39 -9.69
CA SER A 55 6.08 1.11 -8.74
C SER A 55 6.53 0.20 -7.58
N SER A 56 6.63 -1.12 -7.81
CA SER A 56 7.00 -2.09 -6.77
C SER A 56 8.38 -1.86 -6.16
N ALA A 57 9.33 -1.31 -6.93
CA ALA A 57 10.66 -0.97 -6.44
C ALA A 57 10.60 0.14 -5.39
N GLU A 58 9.89 1.24 -5.68
CA GLU A 58 9.70 2.35 -4.73
C GLU A 58 8.90 1.88 -3.50
N LEU A 59 7.90 1.02 -3.71
CA LEU A 59 7.12 0.39 -2.64
C LEU A 59 7.99 -0.44 -1.71
N THR A 60 8.86 -1.26 -2.27
CA THR A 60 9.79 -2.08 -1.51
C THR A 60 10.77 -1.21 -0.72
N GLU A 61 11.32 -0.16 -1.32
CA GLU A 61 12.25 0.74 -0.64
C GLU A 61 11.61 1.38 0.60
N LYS A 62 10.41 1.96 0.45
CA LYS A 62 9.69 2.59 1.55
C LYS A 62 9.26 1.59 2.61
N LEU A 63 8.83 0.39 2.20
CA LEU A 63 8.50 -0.70 3.12
C LEU A 63 9.72 -1.13 3.95
N VAL A 64 10.87 -1.34 3.31
CA VAL A 64 12.11 -1.72 3.99
C VAL A 64 12.57 -0.63 4.95
N ALA A 65 12.48 0.65 4.55
CA ALA A 65 12.77 1.77 5.44
C ALA A 65 11.86 1.80 6.67
N ALA A 66 10.56 1.56 6.49
CA ALA A 66 9.59 1.48 7.59
C ALA A 66 9.87 0.32 8.56
N ILE A 67 10.23 -0.86 8.03
CA ILE A 67 10.63 -2.02 8.84
C ILE A 67 11.89 -1.71 9.64
N LYS A 68 12.94 -1.19 8.98
CA LYS A 68 14.22 -0.85 9.62
C LYS A 68 14.08 0.28 10.65
N GLY A 69 13.14 1.19 10.44
CA GLY A 69 12.85 2.29 11.37
C GLY A 69 12.23 1.84 12.70
N GLY A 70 11.66 0.64 12.78
CA GLY A 70 11.11 0.08 14.03
C GLY A 70 9.93 0.87 14.62
N LYS A 71 9.32 1.78 13.84
CA LYS A 71 8.28 2.71 14.30
C LYS A 71 6.88 2.08 14.40
N TYR A 72 6.64 0.99 13.67
CA TYR A 72 5.30 0.41 13.51
C TYR A 72 5.23 -0.99 14.12
N ASP A 73 4.22 -1.24 14.96
CA ASP A 73 3.91 -2.58 15.46
C ASP A 73 3.33 -3.48 14.37
N THR A 74 2.71 -2.90 13.33
CA THR A 74 2.12 -3.65 12.22
C THR A 74 2.21 -2.86 10.92
N ILE A 75 2.53 -3.56 9.83
CA ILE A 75 2.57 -2.97 8.50
C ILE A 75 1.65 -3.77 7.58
N ILE A 76 0.73 -3.08 6.91
CA ILE A 76 -0.18 -3.64 5.91
C ILE A 76 0.25 -3.08 4.57
N CYS A 77 0.77 -3.95 3.72
CA CYS A 77 1.27 -3.63 2.39
C CYS A 77 0.50 -4.41 1.32
N ASN A 78 0.16 -3.76 0.21
CA ASN A 78 -0.37 -4.41 -0.98
C ASN A 78 0.54 -4.13 -2.18
N TYR A 79 0.90 -5.19 -2.90
CA TYR A 79 1.57 -5.12 -4.20
C TYR A 79 0.52 -5.31 -5.31
N PRO A 80 0.20 -4.26 -6.09
CA PRO A 80 -0.88 -4.29 -7.09
C PRO A 80 -0.51 -5.03 -8.37
N ASN A 81 0.78 -5.07 -8.71
CA ASN A 81 1.31 -5.60 -9.97
C ASN A 81 0.69 -6.93 -10.43
N GLY A 82 0.59 -7.94 -9.56
CA GLY A 82 0.00 -9.23 -9.95
C GLY A 82 -1.47 -9.15 -10.40
N ASP A 83 -2.28 -8.32 -9.74
CA ASP A 83 -3.69 -8.12 -10.10
C ASP A 83 -3.80 -7.22 -11.33
N MET A 84 -3.15 -6.06 -11.30
CA MET A 84 -3.28 -5.03 -12.34
C MET A 84 -2.72 -5.46 -13.70
N VAL A 85 -1.64 -6.27 -13.70
CA VAL A 85 -1.10 -6.87 -14.94
C VAL A 85 -1.94 -8.08 -15.36
N GLY A 86 -2.53 -8.83 -14.42
CA GLY A 86 -3.44 -9.94 -14.77
C GLY A 86 -4.70 -9.48 -15.51
N HIS A 87 -5.20 -8.27 -15.21
CA HIS A 87 -6.37 -7.68 -15.89
C HIS A 87 -6.08 -7.17 -17.31
N THR A 88 -4.82 -7.05 -17.73
CA THR A 88 -4.49 -6.68 -19.11
C THR A 88 -4.59 -7.88 -20.08
N GLY A 89 -4.87 -9.08 -19.56
CA GLY A 89 -5.35 -10.21 -20.36
C GLY A 89 -4.36 -10.72 -21.41
N GLY A 90 -3.09 -10.86 -21.01
CA GLY A 90 -2.05 -11.48 -21.85
C GLY A 90 -2.47 -12.79 -22.49
#